data_AF-A0A6M8NU34-F1
#
_entry.id   AF-A0A6M8NU34-F1
#
_cell.length_a   1.000
_cell.length_b   1.000
_cell.length_c   1.000
_cell.angle_alpha   90.00
_cell.angle_beta   90.00
_cell.angle_gamma   90.00
#
_symmetry.space_group_name_H-M   'P 1'
#
loop_
_entity.id
_entity.type
_entity.pdbx_description
1 polymer ?
#
loop_
_entity_poly.entity_id
_entity_poly.type
_entity_poly.pdbx_seq_one_letter_code
_entity_poly.pdbx_strand_id
1 'polypeptide(L)'
;MTKEAISLITAFLYSILVAFFQLNYFFLFPIFIVLIKEKGYIFNIFKKLFFLNFFIIILVLFVLFQNKAEAIELFIRTNLILLFSISLFYKSKGYDIVRALDSLKFPSKLVSVFYFTISLIDYLLIDLKKTKDSLKARGFKANTSMFTYQTYGNIFAMIFIKALKKSEDMKYSMNARGFVDKIYFLNSSNIRFLDKFLFFSVVIILLKVVYELFS
;
A
#
# COMPACT_ATOMS: atom_id res chain seq x y z
N MET A 1 12.52 14.12 -9.20
CA MET A 1 11.87 12.95 -8.57
C MET A 1 11.59 13.28 -7.13
N THR A 2 10.40 12.99 -6.64
CA THR A 2 10.09 13.15 -5.21
C THR A 2 10.63 11.97 -4.41
N LYS A 3 10.71 12.13 -3.09
CA LYS A 3 11.10 11.04 -2.19
C LYS A 3 10.17 9.84 -2.34
N GLU A 4 8.88 10.09 -2.51
CA GLU A 4 7.83 9.09 -2.62
C GLU A 4 7.98 8.25 -3.91
N ALA A 5 8.39 8.86 -5.03
CA ALA A 5 8.67 8.11 -6.25
C ALA A 5 9.88 7.19 -6.14
N ILE A 6 10.97 7.64 -5.51
CA ILE A 6 12.14 6.80 -5.26
C ILE A 6 11.74 5.60 -4.39
N SER A 7 10.92 5.85 -3.38
CA SER A 7 10.36 4.82 -2.50
C SER A 7 9.49 3.81 -3.28
N LEU A 8 8.66 4.25 -4.22
CA LEU A 8 7.82 3.37 -5.02
C LEU A 8 8.61 2.53 -6.01
N ILE A 9 9.59 3.13 -6.69
CA ILE A 9 10.49 2.41 -7.59
C ILE A 9 11.33 1.39 -6.81
N THR A 10 11.90 1.77 -5.67
CA THR A 10 12.71 0.84 -4.86
C THR A 10 11.89 -0.35 -4.37
N ALA A 11 10.65 -0.12 -3.91
CA ALA A 11 9.76 -1.21 -3.51
C ALA A 11 9.47 -2.17 -4.66
N PHE A 12 9.16 -1.64 -5.85
CA PHE A 12 8.87 -2.45 -7.03
C PHE A 12 10.10 -3.23 -7.54
N LEU A 13 11.27 -2.57 -7.61
CA LEU A 13 12.51 -3.23 -8.01
C LEU A 13 12.93 -4.30 -7.00
N TYR A 14 12.80 -4.03 -5.71
CA TYR A 14 13.13 -5.04 -4.70
C TYR A 14 12.19 -6.24 -4.74
N SER A 15 10.87 -6.02 -4.90
CA SER A 15 9.91 -7.11 -4.97
C SER A 15 10.14 -8.00 -6.19
N ILE A 16 10.44 -7.42 -7.36
CA ILE A 16 10.71 -8.21 -8.57
C ILE A 16 12.02 -8.99 -8.45
N LEU A 17 13.07 -8.40 -7.90
CA LEU A 17 14.35 -9.09 -7.71
C LEU A 17 14.22 -10.28 -6.75
N VAL A 18 13.56 -10.10 -5.62
CA VAL A 18 13.36 -11.19 -4.66
C VAL A 18 12.39 -12.24 -5.21
N ALA A 19 11.45 -11.86 -6.08
CA ALA A 19 10.45 -12.78 -6.64
C ALA A 19 11.02 -13.79 -7.65
N PHE A 20 11.99 -13.39 -8.49
CA PHE A 20 12.45 -14.21 -9.62
C PHE A 20 13.81 -14.89 -9.38
N PHE A 21 14.65 -14.37 -8.49
CA PHE A 21 16.02 -14.84 -8.33
C PHE A 21 16.22 -15.70 -7.08
N GLN A 22 17.24 -16.57 -7.12
CA GLN A 22 17.59 -17.44 -6.01
C GLN A 22 17.93 -16.63 -4.76
N LEU A 23 17.40 -17.06 -3.61
CA LEU A 23 17.56 -16.33 -2.36
C LEU A 23 19.01 -16.38 -1.87
N ASN A 24 19.68 -15.24 -1.97
CA ASN A 24 21.03 -15.02 -1.43
C ASN A 24 21.00 -14.04 -0.25
N TYR A 25 22.01 -14.13 0.64
CA TYR A 25 22.15 -13.23 1.80
C TYR A 25 22.19 -11.74 1.44
N PHE A 26 22.54 -11.40 0.20
CA PHE A 26 22.57 -10.01 -0.30
C PHE A 26 21.21 -9.30 -0.23
N PHE A 27 20.09 -10.02 -0.34
CA PHE A 27 18.75 -9.43 -0.24
C PHE A 27 18.43 -8.91 1.16
N LEU A 28 19.14 -9.35 2.20
CA LEU A 28 18.96 -8.83 3.56
C LEU A 28 19.50 -7.41 3.73
N PHE A 29 20.49 -7.01 2.93
CA PHE A 29 21.18 -5.72 3.10
C PHE A 29 20.25 -4.49 2.92
N PRO A 30 19.41 -4.40 1.87
CA PRO A 30 18.41 -3.34 1.76
C PRO A 30 17.43 -3.31 2.93
N ILE A 31 17.00 -4.48 3.43
CA ILE A 31 16.08 -4.57 4.58
C ILE A 31 16.70 -3.95 5.83
N PHE A 32 17.96 -4.25 6.13
CA PHE A 32 18.66 -3.67 7.27
C PHE A 32 18.68 -2.14 7.19
N ILE A 33 18.95 -1.57 6.01
CA ILE A 33 18.98 -0.12 5.84
C ILE A 33 17.57 0.49 6.06
N VAL A 34 16.51 -0.15 5.54
CA VAL A 34 15.14 0.35 5.76
C VAL A 34 14.74 0.26 7.24
N LEU A 35 15.10 -0.83 7.93
CA LEU A 35 14.84 -0.97 9.36
C LEU A 35 15.60 0.05 10.21
N ILE A 36 16.84 0.39 9.83
CA ILE A 36 17.62 1.46 10.49
C ILE A 36 16.92 2.82 10.34
N LYS A 37 16.31 3.09 9.18
CA LYS A 37 15.55 4.32 8.93
C LYS A 37 14.29 4.40 9.80
N GLU A 38 13.66 3.26 10.07
CA GLU A 38 12.38 3.16 10.80
C GLU A 38 12.51 2.63 12.24
N LYS A 39 13.69 2.82 12.88
CA LYS A 39 14.00 2.32 14.23
C LYS A 39 12.90 2.53 15.28
N GLY A 40 12.21 3.68 15.24
CA GLY A 40 11.14 4.00 16.19
C GLY A 40 9.84 3.19 16.05
N TYR A 41 9.64 2.49 14.92
CA TYR A 41 8.39 1.77 14.63
C TYR A 41 8.58 0.28 14.36
N ILE A 42 9.76 -0.27 14.68
CA ILE A 42 10.10 -1.68 14.44
C ILE A 42 9.02 -2.60 15.03
N PHE A 43 8.60 -2.38 16.28
CA PHE A 43 7.61 -3.23 16.93
C PHE A 43 6.25 -3.23 16.18
N ASN A 44 5.79 -2.08 15.71
CA ASN A 44 4.55 -1.98 14.96
C ASN A 44 4.65 -2.64 13.57
N ILE A 45 5.82 -2.52 12.92
CA ILE A 45 6.10 -3.18 11.65
C ILE A 45 6.05 -4.70 11.82
N PHE A 46 6.72 -5.23 12.85
CA PHE A 46 6.69 -6.67 13.16
C PHE A 46 5.30 -7.16 13.56
N LYS A 47 4.52 -6.37 14.32
CA LYS A 47 3.13 -6.71 14.64
C LYS A 47 2.27 -6.84 13.38
N LYS A 48 2.44 -5.92 12.41
CA LYS A 48 1.73 -5.97 11.13
C LYS A 48 2.20 -7.15 10.27
N LEU A 49 3.50 -7.45 10.27
CA LEU A 49 4.07 -8.62 9.60
C LEU A 49 3.51 -9.93 10.18
N PHE A 50 3.40 -10.03 11.51
CA PHE A 50 2.82 -11.19 12.17
C PHE A 50 1.36 -11.42 11.75
N PHE A 51 0.56 -10.35 11.67
CA PHE A 51 -0.82 -10.45 11.20
C PHE A 51 -0.91 -10.90 9.73
N LEU A 52 0.00 -10.41 8.86
CA LEU A 52 0.05 -10.85 7.46
C LEU A 52 0.53 -12.31 7.32
N ASN A 53 1.41 -12.77 8.20
CA ASN A 53 1.90 -14.15 8.17
C ASN A 53 0.79 -15.18 8.35
N PHE A 54 -0.34 -14.83 8.96
CA PHE A 54 -1.48 -15.74 9.07
C PHE A 54 -1.94 -16.29 7.70
N PHE A 55 -1.99 -15.43 6.68
CA PHE A 55 -2.35 -15.87 5.32
C PHE A 55 -1.22 -16.65 4.63
N ILE A 56 0.03 -16.25 4.86
CA ILE A 56 1.21 -16.90 4.26
C ILE A 56 1.37 -18.33 4.80
N ILE A 57 1.10 -18.55 6.09
CA ILE A 57 1.17 -19.88 6.71
C ILE A 57 0.21 -20.85 6.01
N ILE A 58 -0.99 -20.40 5.66
CA ILE A 58 -1.96 -21.22 4.92
C ILE A 58 -1.41 -21.60 3.54
N LEU A 59 -0.81 -20.66 2.81
CA LEU A 59 -0.19 -20.93 1.52
C LEU A 59 1.02 -21.88 1.63
N VAL A 60 1.88 -21.66 2.61
CA VAL A 60 3.08 -22.49 2.85
C VAL A 60 2.68 -23.91 3.24
N LEU A 61 1.63 -24.08 4.06
CA LEU A 61 1.09 -25.38 4.41
C LEU A 61 0.64 -26.15 3.15
N PHE A 62 -0.05 -25.46 2.24
CA PHE A 62 -0.49 -26.06 0.98
C PHE A 62 0.69 -26.54 0.13
N VAL A 63 1.73 -25.72 -0.01
CA VAL A 63 2.94 -26.07 -0.79
C VAL A 63 3.77 -27.15 -0.08
N LEU A 64 3.79 -27.19 1.25
CA LEU A 64 4.54 -28.17 2.03
C LEU A 64 4.08 -29.61 1.76
N PHE A 65 2.80 -29.80 1.40
CA PHE A 65 2.29 -31.11 0.96
C PHE A 65 2.86 -31.55 -0.39
N GLN A 66 3.27 -30.62 -1.25
CA GLN A 66 3.89 -30.93 -2.54
C GLN A 66 5.41 -31.04 -2.40
N ASN A 67 6.08 -29.97 -1.95
CA ASN A 67 7.53 -29.87 -1.87
C ASN A 67 7.98 -29.09 -0.63
N LYS A 68 8.79 -29.73 0.23
CA LYS A 68 9.28 -29.11 1.46
C LYS A 68 10.26 -27.96 1.20
N ALA A 69 11.16 -28.12 0.23
CA ALA A 69 12.18 -27.12 -0.07
C ALA A 69 11.57 -25.81 -0.61
N GLU A 70 10.64 -25.94 -1.57
CA GLU A 70 9.94 -24.81 -2.17
C GLU A 70 9.05 -24.08 -1.16
N ALA A 71 8.44 -24.80 -0.21
CA ALA A 71 7.63 -24.21 0.85
C ALA A 71 8.45 -23.28 1.76
N ILE A 72 9.67 -23.69 2.13
CA ILE A 72 10.58 -22.87 2.95
C ILE A 72 11.04 -21.64 2.15
N GLU A 73 11.39 -21.83 0.88
CA GLU A 73 11.82 -20.74 0.02
C GLU A 73 10.71 -19.69 -0.15
N LEU A 74 9.48 -20.13 -0.42
CA LEU A 74 8.31 -19.26 -0.52
C LEU A 74 8.11 -18.47 0.77
N PHE A 75 8.16 -19.14 1.93
CA PHE A 75 7.98 -18.48 3.22
C PHE A 75 9.00 -17.35 3.45
N ILE A 76 10.28 -17.61 3.17
CA ILE A 76 11.34 -16.62 3.33
C ILE A 76 11.14 -15.49 2.31
N ARG A 77 10.94 -15.82 1.03
CA ARG A 77 10.79 -14.85 -0.06
C ARG A 77 9.63 -13.88 0.18
N THR A 78 8.46 -14.40 0.55
CA THR A 78 7.29 -13.56 0.83
C THR A 78 7.52 -12.67 2.05
N ASN A 79 8.12 -13.20 3.12
CA ASN A 79 8.43 -12.40 4.30
C ASN A 79 9.43 -11.27 4.00
N LEU A 80 10.45 -11.50 3.17
CA LEU A 80 11.40 -10.48 2.76
C LEU A 80 10.70 -9.34 2.00
N ILE A 81 9.86 -9.68 1.01
CA ILE A 81 9.12 -8.70 0.20
C ILE A 81 8.16 -7.88 1.09
N LEU A 82 7.43 -8.55 1.97
CA LEU A 82 6.47 -7.89 2.85
C LEU A 82 7.15 -7.00 3.88
N LEU A 83 8.22 -7.47 4.53
CA LEU A 83 8.96 -6.70 5.51
C LEU A 83 9.53 -5.42 4.88
N PHE A 84 10.14 -5.54 3.70
CA PHE A 84 10.66 -4.39 2.97
C PHE A 84 9.55 -3.40 2.62
N SER A 85 8.47 -3.88 2.01
CA SER A 85 7.36 -3.02 1.55
C SER A 85 6.64 -2.32 2.72
N ILE A 86 6.34 -3.05 3.79
CA ILE A 86 5.68 -2.47 4.98
C ILE A 86 6.59 -1.43 5.63
N SER A 87 7.87 -1.74 5.81
CA SER A 87 8.79 -0.84 6.46
C SER A 87 8.98 0.45 5.66
N LEU A 88 9.02 0.34 4.33
CA LEU A 88 9.24 1.46 3.44
C LEU A 88 8.03 2.43 3.39
N PHE A 89 6.80 1.89 3.42
CA PHE A 89 5.56 2.69 3.37
C PHE A 89 4.91 2.95 4.74
N TYR A 90 5.54 2.56 5.85
CA TYR A 90 4.90 2.62 7.19
C TYR A 90 4.40 4.02 7.58
N LYS A 91 5.16 5.07 7.22
CA LYS A 91 4.82 6.48 7.51
C LYS A 91 4.04 7.17 6.39
N SER A 92 3.92 6.54 5.23
CA SER A 92 3.34 7.15 4.04
C SER A 92 1.82 7.17 4.13
N LYS A 93 1.21 8.31 3.79
CA LYS A 93 -0.24 8.45 3.62
C LYS A 93 -0.63 8.00 2.21
N GLY A 94 -1.90 7.66 2.00
CA GLY A 94 -2.41 7.28 0.66
C GLY A 94 -2.08 8.32 -0.42
N TYR A 95 -2.16 9.61 -0.07
CA TYR A 95 -1.81 10.72 -0.97
C TYR A 95 -0.33 10.76 -1.39
N ASP A 96 0.59 10.16 -0.61
CA ASP A 96 2.01 10.08 -0.98
C ASP A 96 2.24 9.21 -2.22
N ILE A 97 1.45 8.14 -2.37
CA ILE A 97 1.48 7.26 -3.53
C ILE A 97 1.01 8.02 -4.77
N VAL A 98 -0.04 8.85 -4.65
CA VAL A 98 -0.52 9.68 -5.77
C VAL A 98 0.54 10.70 -6.20
N ARG A 99 1.23 11.33 -5.23
CA ARG A 99 2.37 12.21 -5.51
C ARG A 99 3.53 11.48 -6.19
N ALA A 100 3.79 10.23 -5.78
CA ALA A 100 4.79 9.40 -6.45
C ALA A 100 4.44 9.20 -7.93
N LEU A 101 3.19 8.83 -8.24
CA LEU A 101 2.70 8.63 -9.61
C LEU A 101 2.81 9.90 -10.47
N ASP A 102 2.44 11.07 -9.92
CA ASP A 102 2.60 12.35 -10.61
C ASP A 102 4.06 12.62 -10.99
N SER A 103 4.97 12.40 -10.04
CA SER A 103 6.40 12.64 -10.28
C SER A 103 7.07 11.59 -11.18
N LEU A 104 6.46 10.41 -11.33
CA LEU A 104 6.81 9.37 -12.30
C LEU A 104 6.31 9.67 -13.72
N LYS A 105 5.64 10.81 -13.92
CA LYS A 105 5.05 11.25 -15.19
C LYS A 105 3.96 10.32 -15.73
N PHE A 106 3.18 9.69 -14.85
CA PHE A 106 1.96 9.01 -15.26
C PHE A 106 0.95 10.01 -15.87
N PRO A 107 0.00 9.55 -16.72
CA PRO A 107 -1.02 10.43 -17.29
C PRO A 107 -1.78 11.20 -16.20
N SER A 108 -1.91 12.52 -16.36
CA SER A 108 -2.51 13.41 -15.34
C SER A 108 -3.95 13.02 -14.99
N LYS A 109 -4.69 12.47 -15.97
CA LYS A 109 -6.05 11.94 -15.77
C LYS A 109 -6.07 10.78 -14.77
N LEU A 110 -5.12 9.85 -14.89
CA LEU A 110 -5.00 8.70 -13.99
C LEU A 110 -4.63 9.15 -12.57
N VAL A 111 -3.65 10.06 -12.45
CA VAL A 111 -3.25 10.65 -11.16
C VAL A 111 -4.44 11.34 -10.48
N SER A 112 -5.22 12.09 -11.25
CA SER A 112 -6.40 12.80 -10.75
C SER A 112 -7.49 11.84 -10.30
N VAL A 113 -7.75 10.76 -11.04
CA VAL A 113 -8.68 9.71 -10.62
C VAL A 113 -8.25 9.12 -9.28
N PHE A 114 -6.99 8.70 -9.13
CA PHE A 114 -6.50 8.16 -7.86
C PHE A 114 -6.64 9.14 -6.70
N TYR A 115 -6.31 10.42 -6.91
CA TYR A 115 -6.49 11.45 -5.89
C TYR A 115 -7.95 11.54 -5.42
N PHE A 116 -8.88 11.61 -6.37
CA PHE A 116 -10.30 11.73 -6.09
C PHE A 116 -10.86 10.46 -5.45
N THR A 117 -10.38 9.29 -5.83
CA THR A 117 -10.74 8.02 -5.18
C THR A 117 -10.35 8.04 -3.71
N ILE A 118 -9.12 8.44 -3.38
CA ILE A 118 -8.67 8.50 -1.97
C ILE A 118 -9.47 9.53 -1.19
N SER A 119 -9.71 10.72 -1.77
CA SER A 119 -10.52 11.76 -1.13
C SER A 119 -11.96 11.30 -0.87
N LEU A 120 -12.56 10.55 -1.80
CA LEU A 120 -13.89 9.99 -1.63
C LEU A 120 -13.92 8.87 -0.57
N ILE A 121 -12.89 8.02 -0.51
CA ILE A 121 -12.74 7.00 0.55
C ILE A 121 -12.72 7.66 1.92
N ASP A 122 -11.90 8.70 2.11
CA ASP A 122 -11.81 9.41 3.39
C ASP A 122 -13.16 10.01 3.80
N TYR A 123 -13.89 10.60 2.84
CA TYR A 123 -15.23 11.15 3.08
C TYR A 123 -16.24 10.05 3.47
N LEU A 124 -16.27 8.95 2.72
CA LEU A 124 -17.21 7.85 2.96
C LEU A 124 -16.93 7.12 4.27
N LEU A 125 -15.67 7.02 4.69
CA LEU A 125 -15.31 6.43 5.98
C LEU A 125 -15.85 7.27 7.16
N ILE A 126 -15.83 8.60 7.04
CA ILE A 126 -16.43 9.49 8.05
C ILE A 126 -17.93 9.27 8.11
N ASP A 127 -18.61 9.19 6.97
CA ASP A 127 -20.05 8.96 6.91
C ASP A 127 -20.44 7.58 7.44
N LEU A 128 -19.68 6.54 7.10
CA LEU A 128 -19.87 5.20 7.62
C LEU A 128 -19.71 5.17 9.14
N LYS A 129 -18.71 5.87 9.69
CA LYS A 129 -18.50 6.00 11.13
C LYS A 129 -19.69 6.69 11.80
N LYS A 130 -20.18 7.81 11.24
CA LYS A 130 -21.36 8.52 11.76
C LYS A 130 -22.61 7.65 11.75
N THR A 131 -22.85 6.91 10.68
CA THR A 131 -23.99 5.99 10.59
C THR A 131 -23.87 4.87 11.64
N LYS A 132 -22.67 4.31 11.82
CA LYS A 132 -22.42 3.30 12.87
C LYS A 132 -22.68 3.86 14.28
N ASP A 133 -22.25 5.09 14.55
CA ASP A 133 -22.45 5.71 15.85
C ASP A 133 -23.93 6.06 16.11
N SER A 134 -24.67 6.47 15.07
CA SER A 134 -26.13 6.65 15.15
C SER A 134 -26.87 5.35 15.47
N LEU A 135 -26.48 4.23 14.86
CA LEU A 135 -27.06 2.92 15.17
C LEU A 135 -26.77 2.47 16.60
N LYS A 136 -25.54 2.69 17.08
CA LYS A 136 -25.19 2.43 18.49
C LYS A 136 -26.05 3.25 19.45
N ALA A 137 -26.28 4.53 19.15
CA ALA A 137 -27.15 5.38 19.97
C ALA A 137 -28.60 4.89 20.01
N ARG A 138 -29.07 4.23 18.94
CA ARG A 138 -30.39 3.58 18.88
C ARG A 138 -30.43 2.19 19.55
N GLY A 139 -29.35 1.76 20.20
CA GLY A 139 -29.28 0.47 20.89
C GLY A 139 -29.06 -0.74 19.98
N PHE A 140 -28.66 -0.54 18.72
CA PHE A 140 -28.39 -1.65 17.79
C PHE A 140 -27.18 -2.47 18.26
N LYS A 141 -27.36 -3.79 18.38
CA LYS A 141 -26.30 -4.76 18.69
C LYS A 141 -26.08 -5.69 17.51
N ALA A 142 -24.82 -5.82 17.08
CA ALA A 142 -24.45 -6.69 15.98
C ALA A 142 -24.49 -8.16 16.42
N ASN A 143 -25.53 -8.88 16.01
CA ASN A 143 -25.71 -10.32 16.20
C ASN A 143 -25.73 -11.02 14.83
N THR A 144 -25.83 -12.35 14.79
CA THR A 144 -25.95 -13.17 13.56
C THR A 144 -27.41 -13.36 13.10
N SER A 145 -28.31 -12.42 13.41
CA SER A 145 -29.74 -12.51 13.04
C SER A 145 -30.01 -11.99 11.63
N MET A 146 -31.12 -12.41 11.01
CA MET A 146 -31.51 -11.87 9.69
C MET A 146 -31.68 -10.34 9.70
N PHE A 147 -32.19 -9.79 10.81
CA PHE A 147 -32.36 -8.35 11.00
C PHE A 147 -31.05 -7.57 10.97
N THR A 148 -29.95 -8.13 11.52
CA THR A 148 -28.66 -7.44 11.51
C THR A 148 -28.08 -7.40 10.09
N TYR A 149 -28.20 -8.49 9.32
CA TYR A 149 -27.80 -8.50 7.91
C TYR A 149 -28.62 -7.50 7.08
N GLN A 150 -29.93 -7.43 7.28
CA GLN A 150 -30.78 -6.43 6.62
C GLN A 150 -30.36 -5.00 6.98
N THR A 151 -30.03 -4.76 8.26
CA THR A 151 -29.52 -3.45 8.70
C THR A 151 -28.20 -3.10 8.02
N TYR A 152 -27.25 -4.03 7.92
CA TYR A 152 -26.00 -3.81 7.19
C TYR A 152 -26.23 -3.56 5.69
N GLY A 153 -27.16 -4.28 5.07
CA GLY A 153 -27.58 -4.04 3.69
C GLY A 153 -28.11 -2.62 3.49
N ASN A 154 -28.96 -2.14 4.40
CA ASN A 154 -29.49 -0.77 4.37
C ASN A 154 -28.38 0.28 4.53
N ILE A 155 -27.41 0.06 5.42
CA ILE A 155 -26.26 0.96 5.57
C ILE A 155 -25.46 1.01 4.26
N PHE A 156 -25.18 -0.15 3.67
CA PHE A 156 -24.42 -0.24 2.44
C PHE A 156 -25.12 0.50 1.29
N ALA A 157 -26.42 0.25 1.10
CA ALA A 157 -27.23 0.96 0.11
C ALA A 157 -27.19 2.48 0.32
N MET A 158 -27.34 2.92 1.57
CA MET A 158 -27.30 4.35 1.91
C MET A 158 -25.93 4.98 1.60
N ILE A 159 -24.83 4.32 1.97
CA ILE A 159 -23.47 4.81 1.69
C ILE A 159 -23.20 4.84 0.18
N PHE A 160 -23.68 3.85 -0.56
CA PHE A 160 -23.54 3.80 -2.01
C PHE A 160 -24.26 4.96 -2.71
N ILE A 161 -25.51 5.25 -2.33
CA ILE A 161 -26.26 6.40 -2.86
C ILE A 161 -25.53 7.71 -2.55
N LYS A 162 -25.00 7.86 -1.33
CA LYS A 162 -24.20 9.04 -0.95
C LYS A 162 -22.92 9.16 -1.77
N ALA A 163 -22.24 8.05 -2.06
CA ALA A 163 -21.02 8.04 -2.88
C ALA A 163 -21.29 8.58 -4.29
N LEU A 164 -22.38 8.13 -4.92
CA LEU A 164 -22.80 8.62 -6.24
C LEU A 164 -23.07 10.13 -6.20
N LYS A 165 -23.95 10.58 -5.29
CA LYS A 165 -24.28 12.00 -5.13
C LYS A 165 -23.03 12.85 -4.87
N LYS A 166 -22.13 12.38 -3.99
CA LYS A 166 -20.90 13.09 -3.67
C LYS A 166 -19.95 13.19 -4.86
N SER A 167 -19.88 12.15 -5.70
CA SER A 167 -19.06 12.16 -6.91
C SER A 167 -19.58 13.18 -7.93
N GLU A 168 -20.90 13.32 -8.06
CA GLU A 168 -21.53 14.34 -8.91
C GLU A 168 -21.28 15.75 -8.37
N ASP A 169 -21.51 15.99 -7.08
CA ASP A 169 -21.24 17.27 -6.43
C ASP A 169 -19.78 17.69 -6.62
N MET A 170 -18.85 16.74 -6.50
CA MET A 170 -17.43 16.98 -6.71
C MET A 170 -17.13 17.30 -8.19
N LYS A 171 -17.74 16.59 -9.13
CA LYS A 171 -17.64 16.89 -10.57
C LYS A 171 -18.13 18.31 -10.88
N TYR A 172 -19.31 18.70 -10.41
CA TYR A 172 -19.84 20.06 -10.62
C TYR A 172 -18.92 21.12 -10.04
N SER A 173 -18.40 20.91 -8.82
CA SER A 173 -17.46 21.85 -8.19
C SER A 173 -16.15 21.97 -8.96
N MET A 174 -15.59 20.87 -9.47
CA MET A 174 -14.35 20.89 -10.25
C MET A 174 -14.56 21.54 -11.62
N ASN A 175 -15.70 21.29 -12.27
CA ASN A 175 -16.06 21.97 -13.51
C ASN A 175 -16.19 23.49 -13.31
N ALA A 176 -16.86 23.93 -12.23
CA ALA A 176 -16.98 25.35 -11.92
C ALA A 176 -15.63 26.03 -11.63
N ARG A 177 -14.62 25.27 -11.17
CA ARG A 177 -13.26 25.75 -10.95
C ARG A 177 -12.38 25.72 -12.20
N GLY A 178 -12.90 25.28 -13.35
CA GLY A 178 -12.14 25.18 -14.60
C GLY A 178 -11.08 24.08 -14.57
N PHE A 179 -11.37 22.93 -13.95
CA PHE A 179 -10.43 21.82 -13.85
C PHE A 179 -10.02 21.25 -15.22
N VAL A 180 -8.72 21.21 -15.50
CA VAL A 180 -8.14 20.72 -16.77
C VAL A 180 -7.37 19.41 -16.54
N ASP A 181 -8.08 18.35 -16.12
CA ASP A 181 -7.58 16.97 -15.99
C ASP A 181 -6.27 16.79 -15.19
N LYS A 182 -5.88 17.77 -14.38
CA LYS A 182 -4.62 17.78 -13.64
C LYS A 182 -4.78 18.44 -12.27
N ILE A 183 -4.38 17.69 -11.25
CA ILE A 183 -4.26 18.17 -9.88
C ILE A 183 -2.82 18.63 -9.65
N TYR A 184 -2.67 19.79 -9.02
CA TYR A 184 -1.37 20.36 -8.71
C TYR A 184 -1.03 20.08 -7.26
N PHE A 185 0.10 19.39 -7.05
CA PHE A 185 0.62 19.12 -5.72
C PHE A 185 1.67 20.17 -5.35
N LEU A 186 1.57 20.70 -4.13
CA LEU A 186 2.67 21.43 -3.50
C LEU A 186 3.77 20.43 -3.16
N ASN A 187 4.86 20.45 -3.93
CA ASN A 187 5.96 19.53 -3.76
C ASN A 187 7.00 20.10 -2.78
N SER A 188 7.00 19.62 -1.54
CA SER A 188 7.99 19.97 -0.52
C SER A 188 8.83 18.78 -0.06
N SER A 189 8.95 17.73 -0.89
CA SER A 189 9.69 16.53 -0.51
C SER A 189 11.20 16.69 -0.71
N ASN A 190 11.94 16.85 0.39
CA ASN A 190 13.40 16.78 0.36
C ASN A 190 13.87 15.32 0.37
N ILE A 191 14.67 14.96 -0.64
CA ILE A 191 15.28 13.64 -0.76
C ILE A 191 16.39 13.52 0.29
N ARG A 192 16.25 12.57 1.22
CA ARG A 192 17.29 12.34 2.24
C ARG A 192 18.41 11.48 1.66
N PHE A 193 19.63 11.62 2.19
CA PHE A 193 20.78 10.81 1.77
C PHE A 193 20.50 9.30 1.90
N LEU A 194 19.83 8.89 2.98
CA LEU A 194 19.41 7.50 3.21
C LEU A 194 18.48 6.96 2.11
N ASP A 195 17.62 7.80 1.50
CA ASP A 195 16.72 7.37 0.43
C ASP A 195 17.50 7.07 -0.86
N LYS A 196 18.55 7.86 -1.15
CA LYS A 196 19.46 7.61 -2.27
C LYS A 196 20.30 6.36 -2.04
N PHE A 197 20.83 6.18 -0.83
CA PHE A 197 21.63 5.01 -0.47
C PHE A 197 20.82 3.71 -0.56
N LEU A 198 19.56 3.74 -0.12
CA LEU A 198 18.61 2.63 -0.31
C LEU A 198 18.37 2.30 -1.79
N PHE A 199 18.15 3.31 -2.62
CA PHE A 199 17.98 3.09 -4.06
C PHE A 199 19.24 2.47 -4.68
N PHE A 200 20.40 3.00 -4.33
CA PHE A 200 21.67 2.53 -4.85
C PHE A 200 21.96 1.06 -4.47
N SER A 201 21.66 0.65 -3.24
CA SER A 201 21.86 -0.74 -2.81
C SER A 201 21.00 -1.74 -3.60
N VAL A 202 19.74 -1.38 -3.92
CA VAL A 202 18.86 -2.21 -4.75
C VAL A 202 19.36 -2.27 -6.20
N VAL A 203 19.87 -1.15 -6.74
CA VAL A 203 20.45 -1.12 -8.10
C VAL A 203 21.71 -1.97 -8.20
N ILE A 204 22.59 -1.95 -7.19
CA ILE A 204 23.77 -2.83 -7.15
C ILE A 204 23.36 -4.30 -7.19
N ILE A 205 22.34 -4.68 -6.41
CA ILE A 205 21.82 -6.05 -6.41
C ILE A 205 21.30 -6.42 -7.80
N LEU A 206 20.55 -5.51 -8.44
CA LEU A 206 20.08 -5.71 -9.82
C LEU A 206 21.24 -5.95 -10.78
N LEU A 207 22.28 -5.12 -10.75
CA LEU A 207 23.46 -5.28 -11.62
C LEU A 207 24.18 -6.60 -11.40
N LYS A 208 24.36 -7.02 -10.15
CA LYS A 208 24.97 -8.30 -9.82
C LYS A 208 24.14 -9.46 -10.38
N VAL A 209 22.83 -9.42 -10.15
CA VAL A 209 21.90 -10.46 -10.61
C VAL A 209 21.88 -10.55 -12.13
N VAL A 210 21.91 -9.42 -12.82
CA VAL A 210 22.04 -9.38 -14.29
C VAL A 210 23.37 -10.00 -14.72
N TYR A 211 24.48 -9.67 -14.06
CA TYR A 211 25.78 -10.28 -14.35
C TYR A 211 25.77 -11.81 -14.18
N GLU A 212 25.15 -12.31 -13.12
CA GLU A 212 25.01 -13.75 -12.83
C GLU A 212 24.10 -14.47 -13.84
N LEU A 213 23.18 -13.76 -14.49
CA LEU A 213 22.33 -14.30 -15.55
C LEU A 213 23.02 -14.36 -16.93
N PHE A 214 23.98 -13.46 -17.17
CA PHE A 214 24.71 -13.37 -18.45
C PHE A 214 26.09 -14.04 -18.43
N SER A 215 26.59 -14.46 -17.27
CA SER A 215 27.82 -15.24 -17.09
C SER A 215 27.53 -16.74 -17.05
#